data_AF-A0A136JPE5-F1
#
_entry.id   AF-A0A136JPE5-F1
#
_cell.length_a   1.000
_cell.length_b   1.000
_cell.length_c   1.000
_cell.angle_alpha   90.00
_cell.angle_beta   90.00
_cell.angle_gamma   90.00
#
_symmetry.space_group_name_H-M   'P 1'
#
loop_
_entity.id
_entity.type
_entity.pdbx_description
1 polymer ?
#
loop_
_entity_poly.entity_id
_entity_poly.type
_entity_poly.pdbx_seq_one_letter_code
_entity_poly.pdbx_strand_id
1 'polypeptide(L)'
;MKNNVNPPRSRRRHHLAAPRFEELCSGCSKQQQCVLPPLAATSLRVEIKSYRAGHYVMLHGEPRASLPIVCRGLTMVSRLTEVGDEVALQCCGVGDFLGLADWLQGEGSYSSS
;
A
#
# COMPACT_ATOMS: atom_id res chain seq x y z
N MET A 1 48.87 22.22 -11.70
CA MET A 1 47.76 21.56 -12.42
C MET A 1 46.65 21.29 -11.41
N LYS A 2 45.53 22.01 -11.48
CA LYS A 2 44.37 21.84 -10.57
C LYS A 2 43.31 21.03 -11.31
N ASN A 3 43.01 19.83 -10.83
CA ASN A 3 42.01 18.95 -11.43
C ASN A 3 40.60 19.49 -11.15
N ASN A 4 39.90 19.87 -12.21
CA ASN A 4 38.48 20.20 -12.20
C ASN A 4 37.68 18.91 -12.04
N VAL A 5 37.25 18.59 -10.81
CA VAL A 5 36.29 17.53 -10.54
C VAL A 5 34.89 18.13 -10.69
N ASN A 6 34.26 17.87 -11.84
CA ASN A 6 32.85 18.20 -12.02
C ASN A 6 31.99 17.34 -11.08
N PRO A 7 31.04 17.92 -10.31
CA PRO A 7 30.13 17.13 -9.50
C PRO A 7 29.18 16.31 -10.38
N PRO A 8 28.73 15.13 -9.92
CA PRO A 8 27.83 14.27 -10.68
C PRO A 8 26.50 14.99 -10.92
N ARG A 9 26.09 15.03 -12.20
CA ARG A 9 24.79 15.57 -12.62
C ARG A 9 23.68 14.87 -11.84
N SER A 10 23.02 15.64 -10.97
CA SER A 10 21.74 15.33 -10.36
C SER A 10 20.80 14.74 -11.41
N ARG A 11 20.52 13.43 -11.31
CA ARG A 11 19.47 12.79 -12.09
C ARG A 11 18.15 13.41 -11.62
N ARG A 12 17.60 14.33 -12.42
CA ARG A 12 16.20 14.73 -12.31
C ARG A 12 15.37 13.46 -12.36
N ARG A 13 14.88 13.00 -11.20
CA ARG A 13 13.82 12.00 -11.15
C ARG A 13 12.63 12.69 -11.81
N HIS A 14 12.29 12.25 -13.01
CA HIS A 14 11.01 12.60 -13.60
C HIS A 14 9.96 12.11 -12.60
N HIS A 15 9.31 13.04 -11.90
CA HIS A 15 8.09 12.77 -11.17
C HIS A 15 7.04 12.41 -12.22
N LEU A 16 7.04 11.16 -12.66
CA LEU A 16 5.92 10.59 -13.39
C LEU A 16 4.73 10.69 -12.43
N ALA A 17 3.67 11.38 -12.87
CA ALA A 17 2.45 11.48 -12.10
C ALA A 17 1.99 10.07 -11.74
N ALA A 18 1.60 9.86 -10.48
CA ALA A 18 1.03 8.58 -10.07
C ALA A 18 -0.20 8.30 -10.96
N PRO A 19 -0.31 7.11 -11.55
CA PRO A 19 -1.45 6.76 -12.40
C PRO A 19 -2.77 6.94 -11.65
N ARG A 20 -3.80 7.40 -12.35
CA ARG A 20 -5.11 7.66 -11.74
C ARG A 20 -5.82 6.34 -11.44
N PHE A 21 -6.72 6.33 -10.44
CA PHE A 21 -7.55 5.17 -10.13
C PHE A 21 -8.24 4.60 -11.37
N GLU A 22 -8.83 5.47 -12.19
CA GLU A 22 -9.53 5.10 -13.41
C GLU A 22 -8.63 4.31 -14.38
N GLU A 23 -7.37 4.69 -14.51
CA GLU A 23 -6.42 3.99 -15.41
C GLU A 23 -6.06 2.59 -14.91
N LEU A 24 -6.06 2.38 -13.60
CA LEU A 24 -5.64 1.13 -12.97
C LEU A 24 -6.81 0.17 -12.72
N CYS A 25 -8.00 0.70 -12.41
CA CYS A 25 -9.10 -0.07 -11.88
C CYS A 25 -10.32 -0.18 -12.81
N SER A 26 -10.48 0.69 -13.81
CA SER A 26 -11.63 0.65 -14.74
C SER A 26 -11.71 -0.63 -15.58
N GLY A 27 -10.59 -1.33 -15.77
CA GLY A 27 -10.51 -2.62 -16.48
C GLY A 27 -10.25 -3.82 -15.56
N CYS A 28 -10.40 -3.68 -14.25
CA CYS A 28 -10.08 -4.76 -13.32
C CYS A 28 -11.07 -5.92 -13.45
N SER A 29 -10.62 -7.08 -13.94
CA SER A 29 -11.45 -8.29 -14.08
C SER A 29 -11.97 -8.85 -12.75
N LYS A 30 -11.49 -8.32 -11.62
CA LYS A 30 -11.87 -8.69 -10.26
C LYS A 30 -12.78 -7.67 -9.58
N GLN A 31 -13.31 -6.72 -10.33
CA GLN A 31 -14.15 -5.64 -9.79
C GLN A 31 -15.38 -6.14 -9.02
N GLN A 32 -15.96 -7.28 -9.42
CA GLN A 32 -17.08 -7.89 -8.68
C GLN A 32 -16.71 -8.42 -7.28
N GLN A 33 -15.43 -8.62 -7.02
CA GLN A 33 -14.89 -9.07 -5.73
C GLN A 33 -14.23 -7.92 -4.97
N CYS A 34 -14.08 -6.76 -5.61
CA CYS A 34 -13.43 -5.61 -5.03
C CYS A 34 -14.43 -4.84 -4.16
N VAL A 35 -14.02 -4.52 -2.94
CA VAL A 35 -14.79 -3.70 -2.00
C VAL A 35 -15.01 -2.26 -2.50
N LEU A 36 -14.18 -1.76 -3.43
CA LEU A 36 -14.34 -0.43 -4.00
C LEU A 36 -15.34 -0.44 -5.16
N PRO A 37 -16.47 0.28 -5.05
CA PRO A 37 -17.42 0.37 -6.14
C PRO A 37 -16.86 1.24 -7.28
N PRO A 38 -17.27 0.99 -8.54
CA PRO A 38 -16.77 1.69 -9.73
C PRO A 38 -16.87 3.22 -9.66
N LEU A 39 -17.90 3.72 -8.97
CA LEU A 39 -18.26 5.14 -8.93
C LEU A 39 -17.63 5.93 -7.77
N ALA A 40 -17.12 5.27 -6.73
CA ALA A 40 -16.57 5.96 -5.54
C ALA A 40 -15.13 6.45 -5.72
N ALA A 41 -14.52 6.18 -6.87
CA ALA A 41 -13.07 6.13 -6.97
C ALA A 41 -12.44 7.11 -7.97
N THR A 42 -13.26 7.95 -8.61
CA THR A 42 -12.78 9.02 -9.51
C THR A 42 -11.97 10.10 -8.77
N SER A 43 -12.09 10.19 -7.44
CA SER A 43 -11.34 11.14 -6.60
C SER A 43 -10.20 10.51 -5.78
N LEU A 44 -10.01 9.18 -5.85
CA LEU A 44 -8.99 8.50 -5.05
C LEU A 44 -7.62 8.57 -5.73
N ARG A 45 -6.60 8.96 -4.96
CA ARG A 45 -5.20 8.78 -5.35
C ARG A 45 -4.79 7.36 -5.01
N VAL A 46 -4.34 6.61 -6.02
CA VAL A 46 -3.89 5.23 -5.86
C VAL A 46 -2.41 5.12 -6.16
N GLU A 47 -1.72 4.31 -5.36
CA GLU A 47 -0.35 3.87 -5.62
C GLU A 47 -0.35 2.34 -5.68
N ILE A 48 0.29 1.77 -6.71
CA ILE A 48 0.48 0.31 -6.80
C ILE A 48 1.83 -0.05 -6.19
N LYS A 49 1.80 -0.94 -5.19
CA LYS A 49 3.00 -1.57 -4.61
C LYS A 49 2.98 -3.07 -4.87
N SER A 50 4.16 -3.64 -5.08
CA SER A 50 4.35 -5.08 -5.29
C SER A 50 5.30 -5.61 -4.24
N TYR A 51 4.92 -6.74 -3.64
CA TYR A 51 5.66 -7.40 -2.58
C TYR A 51 6.01 -8.82 -3.02
N ARG A 52 7.14 -9.34 -2.54
CA ARG A 52 7.50 -10.76 -2.69
C ARG A 52 6.87 -11.56 -1.55
N ALA A 53 6.68 -12.86 -1.76
CA ALA A 53 6.24 -13.75 -0.69
C ALA A 53 7.21 -13.67 0.50
N GLY A 54 6.66 -13.63 1.72
CA GLY A 54 7.42 -13.48 2.95
C GLY A 54 7.83 -12.05 3.32
N HIS A 55 7.54 -11.05 2.48
CA HIS A 55 7.75 -9.64 2.85
C HIS A 55 6.54 -9.09 3.61
N TYR A 56 6.81 -8.31 4.66
CA TYR A 56 5.78 -7.55 5.37
C TYR A 56 5.26 -6.41 4.48
N VAL A 57 3.94 -6.33 4.37
CA VAL A 57 3.25 -5.22 3.70
C VAL A 57 3.10 -4.02 4.64
N MET A 58 2.82 -4.31 5.92
CA MET A 58 2.60 -3.35 7.00
C MET A 58 2.87 -4.03 8.35
N LEU A 59 3.20 -3.23 9.37
CA LEU A 59 3.37 -3.69 10.75
C LEU A 59 2.36 -3.01 11.67
N HIS A 60 1.95 -3.71 12.73
CA HIS A 60 1.02 -3.16 13.71
C HIS A 60 1.65 -1.99 14.48
N GLY A 61 0.87 -0.94 14.72
CA GLY A 61 1.32 0.28 15.39
C GLY A 61 2.12 1.25 14.52
N GLU A 62 2.49 0.88 13.29
CA GLU A 62 3.13 1.82 12.38
C GLU A 62 2.11 2.82 11.82
N PRO A 63 2.46 4.10 11.79
CA PRO A 63 1.61 5.10 11.16
C PRO A 63 1.57 4.92 9.64
N ARG A 64 0.40 5.16 9.07
CA ARG A 64 0.04 4.99 7.67
C ARG A 64 -0.77 6.19 7.16
N ALA A 65 -0.41 6.63 5.97
CA ALA A 65 -1.13 7.66 5.23
C ALA A 65 -2.12 7.06 4.20
N SER A 66 -2.14 5.74 4.04
CA SER A 66 -2.91 5.04 3.01
C SER A 66 -3.51 3.75 3.53
N LEU A 67 -4.66 3.37 2.99
CA LEU A 67 -5.32 2.10 3.25
C LEU A 67 -5.08 1.13 2.08
N PRO A 68 -4.30 0.04 2.26
CA PRO A 68 -4.00 -0.89 1.18
C PRO A 68 -5.19 -1.78 0.82
N ILE A 69 -5.31 -2.10 -0.47
CA ILE A 69 -6.22 -3.13 -0.99
C ILE A 69 -5.39 -4.19 -1.70
N VAL A 70 -5.72 -5.46 -1.50
CA VAL A 70 -5.08 -6.56 -2.22
C VAL A 70 -5.64 -6.65 -3.63
N CYS A 71 -4.85 -6.26 -4.63
CA CYS A 71 -5.26 -6.38 -6.03
C CYS A 71 -4.96 -7.77 -6.63
N ARG A 72 -3.93 -8.46 -6.11
CA ARG A 72 -3.47 -9.78 -6.57
C ARG A 72 -2.75 -10.53 -5.44
N GLY A 73 -2.85 -11.85 -5.45
CA GLY A 73 -2.17 -12.72 -4.50
C GLY A 73 -2.97 -12.91 -3.21
N LEU A 74 -2.25 -13.32 -2.17
CA LEU A 74 -2.77 -13.54 -0.82
C LEU A 74 -1.85 -12.85 0.17
N THR A 75 -2.44 -12.30 1.22
CA THR A 75 -1.71 -11.67 2.34
C THR A 75 -2.21 -12.27 3.64
N MET A 76 -1.30 -12.71 4.50
CA MET A 76 -1.64 -13.16 5.85
C MET A 76 -1.59 -12.00 6.81
N VAL A 77 -2.60 -11.87 7.66
CA VAL A 77 -2.58 -11.03 8.85
C VAL A 77 -2.25 -11.93 10.04
N SER A 78 -1.19 -11.59 10.75
CA SER A 78 -0.73 -12.33 11.92
C SER A 78 -0.39 -11.39 13.07
N ARG A 79 -0.24 -11.96 14.27
CA ARG A 79 0.24 -11.27 15.46
C ARG A 79 1.26 -12.14 16.18
N LEU A 80 2.25 -11.51 16.80
CA LEU A 80 3.16 -12.18 17.72
C LEU A 80 2.53 -12.29 19.11
N THR A 81 2.64 -13.46 19.73
CA THR A 81 2.25 -13.70 21.13
C THR A 81 3.28 -13.10 22.09
N GLU A 82 2.97 -13.10 23.39
CA GLU A 82 3.89 -12.63 24.44
C GLU A 82 5.21 -13.42 24.50
N VAL A 83 5.20 -14.66 24.03
CA VAL A 83 6.38 -15.54 23.95
C VAL A 83 7.08 -15.49 22.58
N GLY A 84 6.57 -14.68 21.65
CA GLY A 84 7.16 -14.47 20.32
C GLY A 84 6.66 -15.41 19.22
N ASP A 85 5.66 -16.25 19.49
CA ASP A 85 5.08 -17.13 18.46
C ASP A 85 4.19 -16.34 17.50
N GLU A 86 4.23 -16.68 16.21
CA GLU A 86 3.35 -16.07 15.21
C GLU A 86 2.01 -16.82 15.13
N VAL A 87 0.92 -16.09 15.33
CA VAL A 87 -0.45 -16.60 15.18
C VAL A 87 -1.10 -15.95 13.97
N ALA A 88 -1.52 -16.75 13.00
CA ALA A 88 -2.31 -16.29 11.86
C ALA A 88 -3.74 -15.97 12.30
N LEU A 89 -4.19 -14.75 11.98
CA LEU A 89 -5.52 -14.24 12.32
C LEU A 89 -6.47 -14.29 11.13
N GLN A 90 -5.97 -13.93 9.95
CA GLN A 90 -6.77 -13.83 8.74
C GLN A 90 -5.92 -14.06 7.50
N CYS A 91 -6.50 -14.63 6.46
CA CYS A 91 -5.95 -14.62 5.11
C CYS A 91 -6.80 -13.69 4.24
N CYS A 92 -6.18 -12.64 3.70
CA CYS A 92 -6.81 -11.64 2.85
C CYS A 92 -6.50 -11.94 1.38
N GLY A 93 -7.54 -11.95 0.57
CA GLY A 93 -7.48 -12.18 -0.87
C GLY A 93 -7.80 -10.94 -1.67
N VAL A 94 -7.98 -11.13 -2.98
CA VAL A 94 -8.26 -10.03 -3.89
C VAL A 94 -9.52 -9.28 -3.49
N GLY A 95 -9.42 -7.96 -3.36
CA GLY A 95 -10.50 -7.06 -3.00
C GLY A 95 -10.56 -6.68 -1.52
N ASP A 96 -9.81 -7.37 -0.66
CA ASP A 96 -9.79 -7.08 0.78
C ASP A 96 -8.94 -5.85 1.12
N PHE A 97 -9.43 -5.05 2.07
CA PHE A 97 -8.65 -4.02 2.72
C PHE A 97 -7.75 -4.60 3.81
N LEU A 98 -6.50 -4.15 3.89
CA LEU A 98 -5.58 -4.51 4.95
C LEU A 98 -5.62 -3.46 6.08
N GLY A 99 -5.92 -3.90 7.30
CA GLY A 99 -5.93 -3.02 8.48
C GLY A 99 -7.05 -1.96 8.48
N LEU A 100 -8.20 -2.26 7.88
CA LEU A 100 -9.35 -1.36 7.83
C LEU A 100 -9.85 -0.97 9.23
N ALA A 101 -9.95 -1.95 10.15
CA ALA A 101 -10.43 -1.71 11.52
C ALA A 101 -9.55 -0.69 12.25
N ASP A 102 -8.24 -0.96 12.30
CA ASP A 102 -7.26 -0.08 12.90
C ASP A 102 -7.28 1.33 12.24
N TRP A 103 -7.44 1.40 10.91
CA TRP A 103 -7.47 2.69 10.19
C TRP A 103 -8.69 3.53 10.55
N LEU A 104 -9.87 2.90 10.67
CA LEU A 104 -11.11 3.55 11.10
C LEU A 104 -11.06 4.01 12.55
N GLN A 105 -10.33 3.30 13.41
CA GLN A 105 -10.10 3.68 14.81
C GLN A 105 -9.09 4.83 14.96
N GLY A 106 -8.48 5.28 13.86
CA GLY A 106 -7.42 6.30 13.88
C GLY A 106 -6.08 5.76 14.39
N GLU A 107 -5.99 4.45 14.66
CA GLU A 107 -4.74 3.82 15.03
C GLU A 107 -3.83 3.82 13.80
N GLY A 108 -2.71 4.52 13.89
CA GLY A 108 -1.78 4.69 12.79
C GLY A 108 -2.20 5.74 11.75
N SER A 109 -3.05 6.73 12.04
CA SER A 109 -3.26 7.87 11.14
C SER A 109 -2.45 9.10 11.63
N TYR A 110 -1.68 9.75 10.76
CA TYR A 110 -1.19 11.11 11.03
C TYR A 110 -2.22 12.14 10.59
N SER A 111 -2.52 13.12 11.45
CA SER A 111 -2.88 14.46 11.00
C SER A 111 -1.59 15.15 10.54
N SER A 112 -1.44 15.43 9.25
CA SER A 112 -0.42 16.36 8.80
C SER A 112 -0.81 17.76 9.28
N SER A 113 -0.19 18.22 10.36
CA SER A 113 -0.19 19.61 10.81
C SER A 113 0.81 20.44 10.01
#